data_AF-A0AAT9QW58-F1
#
_entry.id   AF-A0AAT9QW58-F1
#
_cell.length_a   1.000
_cell.length_b   1.000
_cell.length_c   1.000
_cell.angle_alpha   90.00
_cell.angle_beta   90.00
_cell.angle_gamma   90.00
#
_symmetry.space_group_name_H-M   'P 1'
#
loop_
_entity.id
_entity.type
_entity.pdbx_description
1 polymer ?
#
loop_
_entity_poly.entity_id
_entity_poly.type
_entity_poly.pdbx_seq_one_letter_code
_entity_poly.pdbx_strand_id
1 'polypeptide(L)'
;MEVRRPGDVPAATPLAWQIEKHTEHNDRLMNLALPADFPYDVQRGDVGDALAVIALRESICRDIERGRGVRVREAMEPGATWREVADALDVDPEEARELLREWTDMQHDLHRRDVAGGRPLPLGLDDDRHAAVLALCELGDDETAGAPAGGVR
;
A
#
# COMPACT_ATOMS: atom_id res chain seq x y z
N MET A 1 -17.64 -7.50 -11.34
CA MET A 1 -16.91 -6.37 -11.96
C MET A 1 -15.92 -6.97 -12.91
N GLU A 2 -15.86 -6.49 -14.15
CA GLU A 2 -14.88 -6.95 -15.13
C GLU A 2 -13.64 -6.06 -15.03
N VAL A 3 -12.48 -6.66 -14.76
CA VAL A 3 -11.22 -5.93 -14.61
C VAL A 3 -10.38 -6.17 -15.85
N ARG A 4 -10.17 -5.14 -16.66
CA ARG A 4 -9.38 -5.20 -17.90
C ARG A 4 -8.13 -4.32 -17.84
N ARG A 5 -8.13 -3.35 -16.92
CA ARG A 5 -7.05 -2.41 -16.65
C ARG A 5 -6.92 -2.20 -15.15
N PRO A 6 -5.73 -1.84 -14.64
CA PRO A 6 -5.54 -1.60 -13.21
C PRO A 6 -6.49 -0.52 -12.65
N GLY A 7 -6.76 0.51 -13.46
CA GLY A 7 -7.68 1.60 -13.09
C GLY A 7 -9.16 1.22 -13.00
N ASP A 8 -9.54 0.00 -13.42
CA ASP A 8 -10.90 -0.51 -13.23
C ASP A 8 -11.14 -0.91 -11.77
N VAL A 9 -10.07 -1.02 -10.95
CA VAL A 9 -10.15 -1.23 -9.51
C VAL A 9 -10.25 0.14 -8.82
N PRO A 10 -11.36 0.46 -8.14
CA PRO A 10 -11.48 1.70 -7.38
C PRO A 10 -10.36 1.84 -6.33
N ALA A 11 -9.88 3.07 -6.12
CA ALA A 11 -8.78 3.33 -5.19
C ALA A 11 -9.07 2.93 -3.73
N ALA A 12 -10.34 2.82 -3.33
CA ALA A 12 -10.76 2.39 -2.00
C ALA A 12 -10.99 0.87 -1.88
N THR A 13 -10.71 0.09 -2.94
CA THR A 13 -10.92 -1.36 -2.94
C THR A 13 -9.88 -2.04 -2.05
N PRO A 14 -10.31 -2.87 -1.07
CA PRO A 14 -9.38 -3.56 -0.17
C PRO A 14 -8.39 -4.46 -0.93
N LEU A 15 -7.12 -4.46 -0.53
CA LEU A 15 -6.09 -5.33 -1.11
C LEU A 15 -6.48 -6.82 -1.07
N ALA A 16 -7.12 -7.26 0.02
CA ALA A 16 -7.61 -8.63 0.17
C ALA A 16 -8.59 -9.04 -0.95
N TRP A 17 -9.47 -8.11 -1.35
CA TRP A 17 -10.40 -8.35 -2.47
C TRP A 17 -9.66 -8.45 -3.80
N GLN A 18 -8.64 -7.62 -4.02
CA GLN A 18 -7.82 -7.68 -5.24
C GLN A 18 -7.10 -9.03 -5.35
N ILE A 19 -6.55 -9.53 -4.24
CA ILE A 19 -5.87 -10.83 -4.15
C ILE A 19 -6.86 -11.99 -4.37
N GLU A 20 -8.05 -11.92 -3.76
CA GLU A 20 -9.12 -12.90 -3.95
C GLU A 20 -9.49 -13.00 -5.43
N LYS A 21 -9.75 -11.86 -6.10
CA LYS A 21 -10.08 -11.86 -7.53
C LYS A 21 -8.93 -12.33 -8.41
N HIS A 22 -7.70 -11.94 -8.09
CA HIS A 22 -6.53 -12.44 -8.80
C HIS A 22 -6.47 -13.97 -8.72
N THR A 23 -6.70 -14.53 -7.53
CA THR A 23 -6.71 -15.98 -7.29
C THR A 23 -7.82 -16.66 -8.08
N GLU A 24 -9.06 -16.15 -8.05
CA GLU A 24 -10.18 -16.70 -8.82
C GLU A 24 -9.90 -16.78 -10.34
N HIS A 25 -9.36 -15.71 -10.93
CA HIS A 25 -9.01 -15.69 -12.35
C HIS A 25 -7.84 -16.63 -12.65
N ASN A 26 -6.83 -16.67 -11.78
CA ASN A 26 -5.66 -17.53 -11.95
C ASN A 26 -6.04 -19.03 -11.84
N ASP A 27 -6.92 -19.40 -10.91
CA ASP A 27 -7.38 -20.78 -10.75
C ASP A 27 -8.10 -21.29 -12.01
N ARG A 28 -8.92 -20.45 -12.64
CA ARG A 28 -9.55 -20.78 -13.93
C ARG A 28 -8.51 -20.99 -15.03
N LEU A 29 -7.45 -20.18 -15.08
CA LEU A 29 -6.36 -20.38 -16.04
C LEU A 29 -5.57 -21.68 -15.77
N MET A 30 -5.31 -22.01 -14.50
CA MET A 30 -4.66 -23.26 -14.14
C MET A 30 -5.49 -24.48 -14.54
N ASN A 31 -6.82 -24.37 -14.49
CA ASN A 31 -7.71 -25.42 -14.97
C ASN A 31 -7.55 -25.71 -16.48
N LEU A 32 -6.94 -24.83 -17.29
CA LEU A 32 -6.65 -25.14 -18.70
C LEU A 32 -5.66 -26.30 -18.87
N ALA A 33 -4.81 -26.58 -17.87
CA ALA A 33 -3.87 -27.69 -17.89
C ALA A 33 -4.53 -29.05 -17.58
N LEU A 34 -5.76 -29.08 -17.06
CA LEU A 34 -6.46 -30.32 -16.76
C LEU A 34 -6.89 -31.05 -18.05
N PRO A 35 -6.97 -32.39 -18.05
CA PRO A 35 -7.52 -33.15 -19.17
C PRO A 35 -8.96 -32.74 -19.50
N ALA A 36 -9.39 -32.87 -20.77
CA ALA A 36 -10.75 -32.52 -21.17
C ALA A 36 -11.83 -33.37 -20.47
N ASP A 37 -11.47 -34.59 -20.05
CA ASP A 37 -12.30 -35.56 -19.34
C ASP A 37 -12.12 -35.52 -17.81
N PHE A 38 -11.62 -34.41 -17.26
CA PHE A 38 -11.46 -34.24 -15.82
C PHE A 38 -12.80 -34.51 -15.09
N PRO A 39 -12.81 -35.38 -14.05
CA PRO A 39 -14.05 -35.96 -13.52
C PRO A 39 -14.90 -35.02 -12.65
N TYR A 40 -14.41 -33.81 -12.39
CA TYR A 40 -15.11 -32.80 -11.58
C TYR A 40 -15.47 -31.58 -12.43
N ASP A 41 -16.60 -30.95 -12.11
CA ASP A 41 -17.00 -29.69 -12.72
C ASP A 41 -16.04 -28.57 -12.31
N VAL A 42 -15.35 -28.00 -13.29
CA VAL A 42 -14.34 -26.95 -13.10
C VAL A 42 -14.53 -25.86 -14.14
N GLN A 43 -14.43 -24.61 -13.69
CA GLN A 43 -14.41 -23.47 -14.60
C GLN A 43 -13.05 -23.37 -15.29
N ARG A 44 -13.06 -23.40 -16.62
CA ARG A 44 -11.86 -23.22 -17.46
C ARG A 44 -11.72 -21.73 -17.79
N GLY A 45 -10.49 -21.24 -17.74
CA GLY A 45 -10.21 -19.83 -17.98
C GLY A 45 -10.28 -19.45 -19.46
N ASP A 46 -10.43 -18.16 -19.70
CA ASP A 46 -10.41 -17.58 -21.04
C ASP A 46 -9.43 -16.39 -21.16
N VAL A 47 -9.48 -15.68 -22.29
CA VAL A 47 -8.68 -14.46 -22.52
C VAL A 47 -9.03 -13.36 -21.51
N GLY A 48 -10.29 -13.31 -21.05
CA GLY A 48 -10.72 -12.42 -19.99
C GLY A 48 -10.03 -12.68 -18.67
N ASP A 49 -9.91 -13.93 -18.27
CA ASP A 49 -9.17 -14.30 -17.06
C ASP A 49 -7.69 -13.93 -17.15
N ALA A 50 -7.06 -14.18 -18.29
CA ALA A 50 -5.65 -13.80 -18.51
C ALA A 50 -5.42 -12.28 -18.38
N LEU A 51 -6.30 -11.48 -18.99
CA LEU A 51 -6.21 -10.02 -18.92
C LEU A 51 -6.53 -9.50 -17.51
N ALA A 52 -7.49 -10.11 -16.82
CA ALA A 52 -7.84 -9.75 -15.45
C ALA A 52 -6.68 -10.02 -14.47
N VAL A 53 -5.98 -11.16 -14.61
CA VAL A 53 -4.77 -11.46 -13.81
C VAL A 53 -3.70 -10.38 -14.00
N ILE A 54 -3.41 -9.99 -15.25
CA ILE A 54 -2.43 -8.94 -15.54
C ILE A 54 -2.84 -7.62 -14.89
N ALA A 55 -4.09 -7.20 -15.10
CA ALA A 55 -4.60 -5.94 -14.57
C ALA A 55 -4.63 -5.90 -13.04
N LEU A 56 -5.05 -6.99 -12.38
CA LEU A 56 -5.09 -7.10 -10.93
C LEU A 56 -3.69 -7.15 -10.33
N ARG A 57 -2.73 -7.85 -10.95
CA ARG A 57 -1.33 -7.85 -10.49
C ARG A 57 -0.73 -6.46 -10.51
N GLU A 58 -0.93 -5.72 -11.60
CA GLU A 58 -0.46 -4.35 -11.72
C GLU A 58 -1.19 -3.41 -10.74
N SER A 59 -2.50 -3.62 -10.50
CA SER A 59 -3.24 -2.89 -9.45
C SER A 59 -2.65 -3.13 -8.06
N ILE A 60 -2.40 -4.39 -7.70
CA ILE A 60 -1.81 -4.81 -6.42
C ILE A 60 -0.42 -4.18 -6.24
N CYS A 61 0.44 -4.24 -7.27
CA CYS A 61 1.76 -3.62 -7.22
C CYS A 61 1.65 -2.11 -6.95
N ARG A 62 0.77 -1.40 -7.67
CA ARG A 62 0.56 0.05 -7.45
C ARG A 62 0.04 0.36 -6.05
N ASP A 63 -0.85 -0.47 -5.52
CA ASP A 63 -1.41 -0.30 -4.18
C ASP A 63 -0.33 -0.47 -3.10
N ILE A 64 0.47 -1.54 -3.21
CA ILE A 64 1.60 -1.79 -2.32
C ILE A 64 2.62 -0.65 -2.38
N GLU A 65 3.02 -0.21 -3.59
CA GLU A 65 3.99 0.88 -3.76
C GLU A 65 3.49 2.20 -3.15
N ARG A 66 2.22 2.57 -3.40
CA ARG A 66 1.61 3.78 -2.81
C ARG A 66 1.56 3.74 -1.28
N GLY A 67 1.50 2.54 -0.72
CA GLY A 67 1.46 2.30 0.73
C GLY A 67 2.82 2.23 1.41
N ARG A 68 3.96 2.31 0.69
CA ARG A 68 5.28 2.10 1.32
C ARG A 68 5.60 3.11 2.40
N GLY A 69 5.38 4.40 2.14
CA GLY A 69 5.65 5.45 3.13
C GLY A 69 4.80 5.36 4.40
N VAL A 70 3.54 4.89 4.31
CA VAL A 70 2.73 4.67 5.55
C VAL A 70 3.30 3.54 6.40
N ARG A 71 3.84 2.48 5.79
CA ARG A 71 4.49 1.39 6.53
C ARG A 71 5.78 1.84 7.21
N VAL A 72 6.56 2.71 6.56
CA VAL A 72 7.72 3.35 7.19
C VAL A 72 7.29 4.12 8.44
N ARG A 73 6.28 4.99 8.34
CA ARG A 73 5.75 5.73 9.50
C ARG A 73 5.29 4.79 10.62
N GLU A 74 4.51 3.76 10.28
CA GLU A 74 3.99 2.77 11.24
C GLU A 74 5.09 1.98 11.96
N ALA A 75 6.29 1.87 11.38
CA ALA A 75 7.46 1.29 12.02
C ALA A 75 8.23 2.29 12.88
N MET A 76 8.41 3.52 12.37
CA MET A 76 9.15 4.59 13.08
C MET A 76 8.42 5.07 14.34
N GLU A 77 7.09 5.20 14.30
CA GLU A 77 6.29 5.70 15.44
C GLU A 77 6.43 4.82 16.71
N PRO A 78 6.41 3.48 16.63
CA PRO A 78 6.73 2.59 17.74
C PRO A 78 8.20 2.56 18.17
N GLY A 79 9.11 3.18 17.40
CA GLY A 79 10.52 3.30 17.75
C GLY A 79 11.48 2.43 16.95
N ALA A 80 11.14 1.97 15.74
CA ALA A 80 12.14 1.40 14.84
C ALA A 80 13.19 2.46 14.46
N THR A 81 14.41 2.01 14.21
CA THR A 81 15.49 2.84 13.66
C THR A 81 15.41 2.88 12.14
N TRP A 82 16.01 3.92 11.53
CA TRP A 82 16.11 4.00 10.08
C TRP A 82 16.89 2.83 9.47
N ARG A 83 17.88 2.27 10.17
CA ARG A 83 18.58 1.06 9.72
C ARG A 83 17.66 -0.16 9.67
N GLU A 84 16.87 -0.41 10.71
CA GLU A 84 15.92 -1.54 10.72
C GLU A 84 14.86 -1.43 9.61
N VAL A 85 14.38 -0.20 9.36
CA VAL A 85 13.44 0.07 8.26
C VAL A 85 14.10 -0.17 6.91
N ALA A 86 15.33 0.32 6.72
CA ALA A 86 16.10 0.14 5.48
C ALA A 86 16.36 -1.33 5.19
N ASP A 87 16.81 -2.10 6.20
CA ASP A 87 17.03 -3.54 6.11
C ASP A 87 15.73 -4.30 5.76
N ALA A 88 14.59 -3.91 6.34
CA ALA A 88 13.29 -4.53 6.05
C ALA A 88 12.78 -4.23 4.63
N LEU A 89 13.18 -3.10 4.06
CA LEU A 89 12.82 -2.67 2.71
C LEU A 89 13.84 -3.11 1.65
N ASP A 90 15.00 -3.62 2.06
CA ASP A 90 16.15 -3.93 1.20
C ASP A 90 16.62 -2.71 0.38
N VAL A 91 16.78 -1.57 1.06
CA VAL A 91 17.22 -0.28 0.49
C VAL A 91 18.20 0.41 1.45
N ASP A 92 18.80 1.51 1.01
CA ASP A 92 19.60 2.36 1.89
C ASP A 92 18.71 3.27 2.78
N PRO A 93 19.18 3.70 3.97
CA PRO A 93 18.39 4.54 4.89
C PRO A 93 17.86 5.84 4.28
N GLU A 94 18.59 6.46 3.35
CA GLU A 94 18.11 7.68 2.69
C GLU A 94 16.94 7.39 1.73
N GLU A 95 16.96 6.27 1.00
CA GLU A 95 15.82 5.86 0.17
C GLU A 95 14.59 5.59 1.04
N ALA A 96 14.77 4.99 2.23
CA ALA A 96 13.68 4.82 3.19
C ALA A 96 13.12 6.17 3.68
N ARG A 97 13.98 7.17 3.92
CA ARG A 97 13.55 8.54 4.27
C ARG A 97 12.79 9.20 3.15
N GLU A 98 13.26 9.07 1.90
CA GLU A 98 12.57 9.60 0.72
C GLU A 98 11.15 9.04 0.59
N LEU A 99 10.95 7.74 0.79
CA LEU A 99 9.62 7.11 0.80
C LEU A 99 8.69 7.74 1.85
N LEU A 100 9.20 8.04 3.05
CA LEU A 100 8.42 8.70 4.09
C LEU A 100 8.09 10.14 3.71
N ARG A 101 9.05 10.91 3.19
CA ARG A 101 8.86 12.31 2.78
C ARG A 101 7.81 12.42 1.68
N GLU A 102 7.95 11.63 0.62
CA GLU A 102 7.01 11.63 -0.51
C GLU A 102 5.58 11.30 -0.08
N TRP A 103 5.42 10.28 0.77
CA TRP A 103 4.11 9.92 1.30
C TRP A 103 3.53 11.02 2.20
N THR A 104 4.36 11.61 3.05
CA THR A 104 3.97 12.68 3.98
C THR A 104 3.47 13.91 3.23
N ASP A 105 4.18 14.31 2.17
CA ASP A 105 3.78 15.42 1.31
C ASP A 105 2.50 15.12 0.53
N MET A 106 2.36 13.89 0.00
CA MET A 106 1.13 13.46 -0.67
C MET A 106 -0.09 13.53 0.28
N GLN A 107 0.06 13.11 1.54
CA GLN A 107 -1.03 13.17 2.51
C GLN A 107 -1.37 14.61 2.92
N HIS A 108 -0.38 15.49 3.01
CA HIS A 108 -0.61 16.90 3.31
C HIS A 108 -1.31 17.64 2.17
N ASP A 109 -0.91 17.38 0.93
CA ASP A 109 -1.60 17.90 -0.25
C ASP A 109 -3.04 17.37 -0.36
N LEU A 110 -3.30 16.10 -0.04
CA LEU A 110 -4.66 15.56 0.07
C LEU A 110 -5.48 16.33 1.10
N HIS A 111 -4.93 16.57 2.29
CA HIS A 111 -5.60 17.31 3.35
C HIS A 111 -5.96 18.73 2.90
N ARG A 112 -5.01 19.45 2.31
CA ARG A 112 -5.22 20.80 1.79
C ARG A 112 -6.30 20.86 0.72
N ARG A 113 -6.36 19.87 -0.17
CA ARG A 113 -7.42 19.77 -1.20
C ARG A 113 -8.79 19.52 -0.60
N ASP A 114 -8.89 18.62 0.39
CA ASP A 114 -10.15 18.33 1.07
C ASP A 114 -10.65 19.53 1.89
N VAL A 115 -9.76 20.25 2.57
CA VAL A 115 -10.08 21.52 3.27
C VAL A 115 -10.58 22.56 2.26
N ALA A 116 -9.86 22.78 1.17
CA ALA A 116 -10.27 23.73 0.12
C ALA A 116 -11.60 23.35 -0.53
N GLY A 117 -11.90 22.06 -0.63
CA GLY A 117 -13.17 21.52 -1.12
C GLY A 117 -14.32 21.56 -0.10
N GLY A 118 -14.08 22.01 1.13
CA GLY A 118 -15.11 22.12 2.17
C GLY A 118 -15.56 20.77 2.76
N ARG A 119 -14.71 19.73 2.69
CA ARG A 119 -15.03 18.43 3.27
C ARG A 119 -15.09 18.54 4.81
N PRO A 120 -16.17 18.08 5.48
CA PRO A 120 -16.31 18.22 6.94
C PRO A 120 -15.24 17.48 7.75
N LEU A 121 -14.71 16.39 7.19
CA LEU A 121 -13.63 15.59 7.76
C LEU A 121 -12.58 15.38 6.67
N PRO A 122 -11.62 16.30 6.52
CA PRO A 122 -10.53 16.17 5.56
C PRO A 122 -9.70 14.93 5.82
N LEU A 123 -9.36 14.19 4.76
CA LEU A 123 -8.42 13.08 4.84
C LEU A 123 -6.97 13.59 4.86
N GLY A 124 -6.00 12.69 5.05
CA GLY A 124 -4.58 13.02 5.03
C GLY A 124 -4.05 13.60 6.34
N LEU A 125 -2.91 14.28 6.24
CA LEU A 125 -2.21 14.88 7.39
C LEU A 125 -2.47 16.39 7.41
N ASP A 126 -2.90 16.91 8.56
CA ASP A 126 -2.90 18.35 8.81
C ASP A 126 -1.46 18.89 8.98
N ASP A 127 -1.32 20.20 9.14
CA ASP A 127 -0.01 20.87 9.25
C ASP A 127 0.83 20.32 10.41
N ASP A 128 0.21 20.11 11.57
CA ASP A 128 0.89 19.62 12.78
C ASP A 128 1.38 18.18 12.60
N ARG A 129 0.55 17.30 12.03
CA ARG A 129 0.92 15.91 11.77
C ARG A 129 1.95 15.81 10.64
N HIS A 130 1.85 16.64 9.61
CA HIS A 130 2.86 16.71 8.54
C HIS A 130 4.23 17.07 9.11
N ALA A 131 4.30 18.12 9.93
CA ALA A 131 5.54 18.52 10.59
C ALA A 131 6.08 17.44 11.54
N ALA A 132 5.20 16.77 12.31
CA ALA A 132 5.61 15.70 13.22
C ALA A 132 6.21 14.49 12.48
N VAL A 133 5.66 14.10 11.33
CA VAL A 133 6.20 13.00 10.53
C VAL A 133 7.51 13.40 9.84
N LEU A 134 7.61 14.64 9.34
CA LEU A 134 8.88 15.13 8.78
C LEU A 134 10.01 15.16 9.82
N ALA A 135 9.72 15.46 11.08
CA ALA A 135 10.72 15.41 12.15
C ALA A 135 11.35 14.01 12.34
N LEU A 136 10.66 12.92 11.97
CA LEU A 136 11.24 11.57 11.99
C LEU A 136 12.39 11.42 10.99
N CYS A 137 12.35 12.15 9.87
CA CYS A 137 13.39 12.10 8.84
C CYS A 137 14.71 12.71 9.31
N GLU A 138 14.70 13.52 10.37
CA GLU A 138 15.88 14.17 10.94
C GLU A 138 16.63 13.28 11.95
N LEU A 139 16.06 12.13 12.33
CA LEU A 139 16.72 11.16 13.20
C LEU A 139 17.92 10.52 12.51
N GLY A 140 18.99 10.31 13.26
CA GLY A 140 20.14 9.49 12.85
C GLY A 140 19.76 8.04 12.57
N ASP A 141 20.60 7.30 11.85
CA ASP A 141 20.28 5.94 11.38
C ASP A 141 20.00 4.94 12.51
N ASP A 142 20.58 5.18 13.68
CA ASP A 142 20.49 4.38 14.91
C ASP A 142 19.58 5.01 15.97
N GLU A 143 18.99 6.17 15.69
CA GLU A 143 18.18 6.89 16.64
C GLU A 143 16.73 6.41 16.55
N THR A 144 16.08 6.30 17.71
CA THR A 144 14.66 5.97 17.81
C THR A 144 13.87 7.24 18.11
N ALA A 145 12.66 7.36 17.55
CA ALA A 145 11.71 8.37 18.01
C ALA A 145 11.47 8.15 19.52
N GLY A 146 11.87 9.12 20.36
CA GLY A 146 11.76 8.98 21.81
C GLY A 146 10.32 8.64 22.21
N ALA A 147 10.15 7.66 23.12
CA ALA A 147 8.84 7.28 23.62
C ALA A 147 8.10 8.54 24.15
N PRO A 148 6.76 8.65 23.94
CA PRO A 148 6.01 9.76 24.50
C PRO A 148 6.26 9.80 26.01
N ALA A 149 6.80 10.93 26.49
CA ALA A 149 7.06 11.14 27.89
C ALA A 149 5.75 11.08 28.68
N GLY A 150 5.57 10.04 29.48
CA GLY A 150 4.67 10.03 30.64
C GLY A 150 3.23 9.58 30.40
N GLY A 151 2.99 8.29 30.59
CA GLY A 151 1.68 7.77 31.02
C GLY A 151 1.80 7.24 32.44
N VAL A 152 1.69 8.11 33.45
CA VAL A 152 1.40 7.68 34.82
C VAL A 152 0.02 7.00 34.79
N ARG A 153 -0.03 5.74 35.21
CA ARG A 153 -1.26 5.08 35.64
C ARG A 153 -1.39 5.22 37.15
#